data_AF-A0A6M8VWL2-F1
#
_entry.id   AF-A0A6M8VWL2-F1
#
_cell.length_a   1.000
_cell.length_b   1.000
_cell.length_c   1.000
_cell.angle_alpha   90.00
_cell.angle_beta   90.00
_cell.angle_gamma   90.00
#
_symmetry.space_group_name_H-M   'P 1'
#
loop_
_entity.id
_entity.type
_entity.pdbx_description
1 polymer ?
#
loop_
_entity_poly.entity_id
_entity_poly.type
_entity_poly.pdbx_seq_one_letter_code
_entity_poly.pdbx_strand_id
1 'polypeptide(L)'
;MSCNPRTPTIALIAAALIAPAATAQVVTPPVTPPERAPAFKPQPPAPAAQPRPAQPKTPEVDFVPITERDNDGEIVMLDTPPEYLALAHNPLVDLPTLVRIAPGFYERRLKVERLVADQIDLLLDVENGLVEEARVADETALRASATRLAVFTANPSISPSITGDLIIAGRLRPDIGAVTQNILRAHQQDLTEDAMTTPTTADGATPLDQMMHRVLRMSISEFEYYFRRLMLDTADYFDAIQPQLGLDSDTAAKVAPLAARLGNESDIDERAILIREIFSHLDTDTRREAMRLAIGMRPEIDPTDLMDPIPAGATPVSLDDETRRDLIFQLIEGGRVDTSAFLE
;
A
#
# COMPACT_ATOMS: atom_id res chain seq x y z
N MET A 1 -29.49 -29.91 -28.00
CA MET A 1 -28.89 -28.71 -28.60
C MET A 1 -28.49 -27.81 -27.45
N SER A 2 -27.20 -27.80 -27.10
CA SER A 2 -26.64 -27.05 -25.98
C SER A 2 -25.85 -25.88 -26.56
N CYS A 3 -26.24 -24.66 -26.22
CA CYS A 3 -25.54 -23.44 -26.61
C CYS A 3 -24.68 -22.97 -25.44
N ASN A 4 -23.37 -23.07 -25.63
CA ASN A 4 -22.33 -22.50 -24.78
C ASN A 4 -22.37 -20.96 -24.87
N PRO A 5 -22.41 -20.19 -23.76
CA PRO A 5 -22.04 -18.80 -23.82
C PRO A 5 -20.51 -18.69 -23.71
N ARG A 6 -19.91 -18.01 -24.69
CA ARG A 6 -18.49 -17.65 -24.71
C ARG A 6 -18.24 -16.57 -23.67
N THR A 7 -17.42 -16.86 -22.67
CA THR A 7 -16.83 -15.88 -21.75
C THR A 7 -15.86 -14.99 -22.53
N PRO A 8 -15.97 -13.65 -22.49
CA PRO A 8 -14.94 -12.78 -23.04
C PRO A 8 -13.76 -12.69 -22.08
N THR A 9 -12.59 -13.09 -22.55
CA THR A 9 -11.29 -12.83 -21.90
C THR A 9 -11.03 -11.32 -21.93
N ILE A 10 -11.21 -10.63 -20.81
CA ILE A 10 -10.80 -9.22 -20.66
C ILE A 10 -9.32 -9.23 -20.26
N ALA A 11 -8.50 -8.61 -21.11
CA ALA A 11 -7.06 -8.50 -20.94
C ALA A 11 -6.73 -7.55 -19.76
N LEU A 12 -5.86 -8.04 -18.86
CA LEU A 12 -5.22 -7.30 -17.78
C LEU A 12 -4.62 -5.97 -18.31
N ILE A 13 -5.11 -4.83 -17.84
CA ILE A 13 -4.38 -3.56 -17.98
C ILE A 13 -3.36 -3.52 -16.84
N ALA A 14 -2.12 -3.92 -17.15
CA ALA A 14 -0.97 -3.53 -16.35
C ALA A 14 -0.82 -2.00 -16.47
N ALA A 15 -1.09 -1.27 -15.39
CA ALA A 15 -0.86 0.17 -15.31
C ALA A 15 0.66 0.45 -15.30
N ALA A 16 1.28 0.40 -16.48
CA ALA A 16 2.60 0.96 -16.72
C ALA A 16 2.42 2.44 -17.10
N LEU A 17 2.50 3.33 -16.11
CA LEU A 17 2.57 4.78 -16.34
C LEU A 17 3.93 5.12 -16.97
N ILE A 18 3.95 5.27 -18.29
CA ILE A 18 5.07 5.89 -19.02
C ILE A 18 4.87 7.40 -18.94
N ALA A 19 5.77 8.10 -18.25
CA ALA A 19 5.81 9.57 -18.23
C ALA A 19 6.13 10.13 -19.63
N PRO A 20 5.43 11.16 -20.13
CA PRO A 20 5.85 11.88 -21.32
C PRO A 20 6.89 12.96 -20.98
N ALA A 21 7.99 12.99 -21.73
CA ALA A 21 8.95 14.08 -21.72
C ALA A 21 8.33 15.36 -22.32
N ALA A 22 8.55 16.49 -21.66
CA ALA A 22 8.06 17.80 -22.08
C ALA A 22 8.62 18.25 -23.43
N THR A 23 7.73 18.66 -24.36
CA THR A 23 8.11 19.35 -25.60
C THR A 23 7.98 20.85 -25.42
N ALA A 24 9.10 21.56 -25.40
CA ALA A 24 9.14 23.02 -25.48
C ALA A 24 8.66 23.49 -26.87
N GLN A 25 7.78 24.51 -26.89
CA GLN A 25 7.33 25.18 -28.12
C GLN A 25 8.46 26.06 -28.68
N VAL A 26 8.78 25.89 -29.96
CA VAL A 26 9.65 26.80 -30.72
C VAL A 26 8.87 27.34 -31.92
N VAL A 27 8.85 28.67 -32.02
CA VAL A 27 8.23 29.48 -33.07
C VAL A 27 8.84 29.15 -34.45
N THR A 28 8.00 28.96 -35.49
CA THR A 28 8.44 28.66 -36.87
C THR A 28 8.72 29.93 -37.69
N PRO A 29 9.91 30.09 -38.30
CA PRO A 29 10.13 30.96 -39.47
C PRO A 29 9.89 30.21 -40.80
N PRO A 30 9.76 30.91 -41.94
CA PRO A 30 9.09 30.41 -43.15
C PRO A 30 9.87 29.35 -43.95
N VAL A 31 9.09 28.58 -44.71
CA VAL A 31 9.40 27.32 -45.40
C VAL A 31 10.41 27.47 -46.54
N THR A 32 11.54 26.75 -46.44
CA THR A 32 12.45 26.44 -47.55
C THR A 32 11.96 25.21 -48.34
N PRO A 33 12.17 25.12 -49.68
CA PRO A 33 11.70 23.99 -50.49
C PRO A 33 12.34 22.66 -50.06
N PRO A 34 11.65 21.51 -50.22
CA PRO A 34 12.13 20.23 -49.71
C PRO A 34 13.36 19.73 -50.48
N GLU A 35 14.45 19.53 -49.75
CA GLU A 35 15.64 18.80 -50.21
C GLU A 35 15.28 17.31 -50.38
N ARG A 36 15.77 16.68 -51.45
CA ARG A 36 15.48 15.27 -51.77
C ARG A 36 15.85 14.38 -50.57
N ALA A 37 14.88 13.59 -50.10
CA ALA A 37 15.12 12.60 -49.06
C ALA A 37 16.26 11.63 -49.48
N PRO A 38 17.22 11.33 -48.60
CA PRO A 38 18.24 10.34 -48.87
C PRO A 38 17.61 8.94 -49.01
N ALA A 39 18.18 8.13 -49.91
CA ALA A 39 17.69 6.78 -50.20
C ALA A 39 17.64 5.91 -48.94
N PHE A 40 16.48 5.29 -48.69
CA PHE A 40 16.23 4.37 -47.59
C PHE A 40 17.21 3.19 -47.66
N LYS A 41 18.12 3.08 -46.68
CA LYS A 41 18.92 1.87 -46.46
C LYS A 41 18.09 0.93 -45.59
N PRO A 42 17.84 -0.33 -46.00
CA PRO A 42 17.17 -1.31 -45.15
C PRO A 42 17.94 -1.44 -43.83
N GLN A 43 17.24 -1.27 -42.71
CA GLN A 43 17.80 -1.49 -41.39
C GLN A 43 18.17 -2.98 -41.27
N PRO A 44 19.36 -3.34 -40.75
CA PRO A 44 19.71 -4.74 -40.51
C PRO A 44 18.62 -5.41 -39.66
N PRO A 45 18.29 -6.70 -39.90
CA PRO A 45 17.32 -7.40 -39.07
C PRO A 45 17.75 -7.31 -37.60
N ALA A 46 16.78 -6.97 -36.73
CA ALA A 46 17.03 -6.90 -35.30
C ALA A 46 17.63 -8.24 -34.83
N PRO A 47 18.61 -8.22 -33.91
CA PRO A 47 19.14 -9.44 -33.31
C PRO A 47 18.00 -10.30 -32.79
N ALA A 48 18.05 -11.61 -33.09
CA ALA A 48 17.06 -12.55 -32.58
C ALA A 48 16.93 -12.40 -31.06
N ALA A 49 15.70 -12.24 -30.57
CA ALA A 49 15.42 -12.14 -29.15
C ALA A 49 16.05 -13.35 -28.44
N GLN A 50 16.94 -13.08 -27.48
CA GLN A 50 17.50 -14.13 -26.65
C GLN A 50 16.35 -14.89 -25.97
N PRO A 51 16.39 -16.24 -25.92
CA PRO A 51 15.37 -17.00 -25.22
C PRO A 51 15.29 -16.52 -23.77
N ARG A 52 14.09 -16.06 -23.36
CA ARG A 52 13.87 -15.67 -21.96
C ARG A 52 14.22 -16.88 -21.08
N PRO A 53 15.00 -16.70 -20.01
CA PRO A 53 15.24 -17.78 -19.06
C PRO A 53 13.89 -18.33 -18.60
N ALA A 54 13.78 -19.66 -18.54
CA ALA A 54 12.56 -20.32 -18.09
C ALA A 54 12.19 -19.77 -16.71
N GLN A 55 11.02 -19.14 -16.61
CA GLN A 55 10.52 -18.71 -15.31
C GLN A 55 10.39 -19.95 -14.41
N PRO A 56 10.90 -19.91 -13.17
CA PRO A 56 10.64 -20.96 -12.19
C PRO A 56 9.12 -21.18 -12.13
N LYS A 57 8.68 -22.44 -12.22
CA LYS A 57 7.26 -22.74 -12.03
C LYS A 57 6.88 -22.36 -10.60
N THR A 58 5.90 -21.48 -10.46
CA THR A 58 5.30 -21.18 -9.16
C THR A 58 4.72 -22.47 -8.58
N PRO A 59 5.01 -22.82 -7.32
CA PRO A 59 4.37 -23.94 -6.66
C PRO A 59 2.84 -23.80 -6.72
N GLU A 60 2.15 -24.86 -7.11
CA GLU A 60 0.70 -24.97 -6.94
C GLU A 60 0.47 -25.39 -5.49
N VAL A 61 -0.02 -24.46 -4.67
CA VAL A 61 -0.35 -24.70 -3.27
C VAL A 61 -1.76 -24.18 -3.03
N ASP A 62 -2.57 -24.98 -2.35
CA ASP A 62 -3.89 -24.56 -1.89
C ASP A 62 -3.72 -23.50 -0.80
N PHE A 63 -4.55 -22.46 -0.84
CA PHE A 63 -4.55 -21.39 0.15
C PHE A 63 -5.98 -20.96 0.46
N VAL A 64 -6.19 -20.42 1.66
CA VAL A 64 -7.44 -19.77 2.04
C VAL A 64 -7.47 -18.38 1.41
N PRO A 65 -8.51 -18.00 0.64
CA PRO A 65 -8.62 -16.65 0.10
C PRO A 65 -8.62 -15.59 1.21
N ILE A 66 -8.08 -14.41 0.91
CA ILE A 66 -8.13 -13.27 1.83
C ILE A 66 -9.40 -12.42 1.65
N THR A 67 -10.20 -12.69 0.60
CA THR A 67 -11.49 -12.05 0.41
C THR A 67 -12.53 -12.73 1.29
N GLU A 68 -13.10 -11.98 2.23
CA GLU A 68 -14.26 -12.42 2.99
C GLU A 68 -15.53 -11.75 2.46
N ARG A 69 -16.65 -12.45 2.54
CA ARG A 69 -17.97 -11.92 2.22
C ARG A 69 -18.88 -12.00 3.44
N ASP A 70 -19.69 -10.98 3.65
CA ASP A 70 -20.65 -10.94 4.74
C ASP A 70 -21.92 -11.78 4.44
N ASN A 71 -22.90 -11.73 5.34
CA ASN A 71 -24.15 -12.48 5.20
C ASN A 71 -25.00 -12.04 4.00
N ASP A 72 -24.79 -10.82 3.49
CA ASP A 72 -25.48 -10.26 2.34
C ASP A 72 -24.74 -10.57 1.03
N GLY A 73 -23.55 -11.18 1.12
CA GLY A 73 -22.71 -11.57 -0.01
C GLY A 73 -21.78 -10.44 -0.47
N GLU A 74 -21.73 -9.32 0.24
CA GLU A 74 -20.88 -8.18 -0.05
C GLU A 74 -19.45 -8.45 0.43
N ILE A 75 -18.44 -7.94 -0.29
CA ILE A 75 -17.05 -8.08 0.13
C ILE A 75 -16.81 -7.24 1.38
N VAL A 76 -16.30 -7.89 2.43
CA VAL A 76 -15.84 -7.21 3.64
C VAL A 76 -14.54 -6.48 3.32
N MET A 77 -14.54 -5.16 3.52
CA MET A 77 -13.35 -4.35 3.28
C MET A 77 -12.26 -4.71 4.28
N LEU A 78 -11.06 -4.94 3.75
CA LEU A 78 -9.89 -5.28 4.56
C LEU A 78 -9.45 -4.06 5.38
N ASP A 79 -9.29 -4.26 6.68
CA ASP A 79 -8.72 -3.27 7.61
C ASP A 79 -7.19 -3.18 7.52
N THR A 80 -6.57 -4.22 6.96
CA THR A 80 -5.13 -4.46 6.87
C THR A 80 -4.70 -4.50 5.40
N PRO A 81 -3.48 -4.05 5.05
CA PRO A 81 -3.04 -4.06 3.66
C PRO A 81 -3.03 -5.49 3.08
N PRO A 82 -3.58 -5.70 1.87
CA PRO A 82 -3.80 -7.04 1.32
C PRO A 82 -2.54 -7.90 1.21
N GLU A 83 -1.37 -7.29 0.99
CA GLU A 83 -0.11 -8.03 0.86
C GLU A 83 0.33 -8.69 2.17
N TYR A 84 0.08 -8.05 3.31
CA TYR A 84 0.37 -8.62 4.61
C TYR A 84 -0.54 -9.81 4.92
N LEU A 85 -1.82 -9.68 4.61
CA LEU A 85 -2.78 -10.79 4.70
C LEU A 85 -2.42 -11.93 3.74
N ALA A 86 -1.99 -11.62 2.51
CA ALA A 86 -1.54 -12.62 1.56
C ALA A 86 -0.29 -13.37 2.05
N LEU A 87 0.64 -12.71 2.74
CA LEU A 87 1.76 -13.38 3.41
C LEU A 87 1.28 -14.30 4.55
N ALA A 88 0.30 -13.85 5.35
CA ALA A 88 -0.28 -14.65 6.43
C ALA A 88 -0.98 -15.91 5.91
N HIS A 89 -1.67 -15.81 4.78
CA HIS A 89 -2.38 -16.93 4.16
C HIS A 89 -1.47 -17.82 3.30
N ASN A 90 -0.20 -17.44 3.09
CA ASN A 90 0.72 -18.22 2.26
C ASN A 90 1.32 -19.41 3.01
N PRO A 91 0.91 -20.66 2.72
CA PRO A 91 1.29 -21.85 3.50
C PRO A 91 2.80 -22.17 3.45
N LEU A 92 3.57 -21.51 2.59
CA LEU A 92 5.03 -21.64 2.56
C LEU A 92 5.74 -20.71 3.56
N VAL A 93 5.00 -19.81 4.23
CA VAL A 93 5.49 -18.95 5.31
C VAL A 93 5.43 -19.72 6.62
N ASP A 94 6.48 -20.49 6.89
CA ASP A 94 6.69 -21.22 8.14
C ASP A 94 7.38 -20.35 9.22
N LEU A 95 7.48 -20.86 10.45
CA LEU A 95 8.14 -20.16 11.56
C LEU A 95 9.60 -19.75 11.23
N PRO A 96 10.46 -20.62 10.65
CA PRO A 96 11.80 -20.20 10.20
C PRO A 96 11.77 -19.07 9.17
N THR A 97 10.79 -19.06 8.27
CA THR A 97 10.61 -17.96 7.32
C THR A 97 10.20 -16.68 8.03
N LEU A 98 9.24 -16.73 8.96
CA LEU A 98 8.81 -15.59 9.78
C LEU A 98 9.98 -14.95 10.52
N VAL A 99 10.78 -15.74 11.24
CA VAL A 99 11.99 -15.26 11.95
C VAL A 99 12.94 -14.55 10.99
N ARG A 100 13.13 -15.08 9.77
CA ARG A 100 14.03 -14.51 8.76
C ARG A 100 13.52 -13.19 8.18
N ILE A 101 12.20 -13.03 8.04
CA ILE A 101 11.59 -11.84 7.42
C ILE A 101 11.21 -10.75 8.42
N ALA A 102 11.08 -11.08 9.71
CA ALA A 102 10.66 -10.17 10.78
C ALA A 102 11.39 -8.80 10.76
N PRO A 103 12.72 -8.71 10.62
CA PRO A 103 13.40 -7.42 10.57
C PRO A 103 12.91 -6.51 9.42
N GLY A 104 12.48 -7.12 8.31
CA GLY A 104 12.01 -6.39 7.14
C GLY A 104 10.68 -5.66 7.35
N PHE A 105 9.83 -6.13 8.28
CA PHE A 105 8.57 -5.46 8.62
C PHE A 105 8.82 -4.12 9.28
N TYR A 106 9.69 -4.09 10.29
CA TYR A 106 10.03 -2.87 11.00
C TYR A 106 10.83 -1.89 10.11
N GLU A 107 11.80 -2.40 9.34
CA GLU A 107 12.53 -1.58 8.37
C GLU A 107 11.59 -0.93 7.33
N ARG A 108 10.58 -1.66 6.85
CA ARG A 108 9.59 -1.12 5.92
C ARG A 108 8.67 -0.12 6.59
N ARG A 109 8.16 -0.42 7.79
CA ARG A 109 7.34 0.50 8.58
C ARG A 109 8.02 1.86 8.72
N LEU A 110 9.29 1.90 9.13
CA LEU A 110 10.01 3.16 9.29
C LEU A 110 10.08 4.00 8.00
N LYS A 111 10.29 3.34 6.86
CA LYS A 111 10.31 4.03 5.56
C LYS A 111 8.92 4.53 5.17
N VAL A 112 7.91 3.69 5.33
CA VAL A 112 6.52 4.01 4.96
C VAL A 112 5.97 5.13 5.84
N GLU A 113 6.11 5.04 7.15
CA GLU A 113 5.64 6.07 8.09
C GLU A 113 6.34 7.41 7.88
N ARG A 114 7.63 7.40 7.53
CA ARG A 114 8.32 8.63 7.13
C ARG A 114 7.71 9.23 5.87
N LEU A 115 7.42 8.41 4.86
CA LEU A 115 6.78 8.90 3.63
C LEU A 115 5.35 9.38 3.90
N VAL A 116 4.59 8.68 4.74
CA VAL A 116 3.25 9.08 5.21
C VAL A 116 3.31 10.44 5.89
N ALA A 117 4.23 10.65 6.82
CA ALA A 117 4.43 11.93 7.47
C ALA A 117 4.74 13.02 6.43
N ASP A 118 5.69 12.77 5.52
CA ASP A 118 6.08 13.73 4.47
C ASP A 118 4.92 14.09 3.52
N GLN A 119 4.01 13.14 3.25
CA GLN A 119 2.89 13.25 2.32
C GLN A 119 1.51 13.35 3.01
N ILE A 120 1.47 13.81 4.26
CA ILE A 120 0.24 13.78 5.06
C ILE A 120 -0.95 14.47 4.39
N ASP A 121 -0.76 15.64 3.76
CA ASP A 121 -1.86 16.35 3.10
C ASP A 121 -2.43 15.56 1.92
N LEU A 122 -1.61 14.79 1.22
CA LEU A 122 -2.10 13.93 0.15
C LEU A 122 -3.00 12.82 0.71
N LEU A 123 -2.66 12.26 1.89
CA LEU A 123 -3.48 11.25 2.55
C LEU A 123 -4.77 11.84 3.14
N LEU A 124 -4.72 13.07 3.64
CA LEU A 124 -5.93 13.81 3.99
C LEU A 124 -6.82 14.05 2.76
N ASP A 125 -6.23 14.37 1.61
CA ASP A 125 -6.99 14.49 0.36
C ASP A 125 -7.57 13.16 -0.11
N VAL A 126 -6.88 12.03 0.14
CA VAL A 126 -7.44 10.69 -0.06
C VAL A 126 -8.66 10.46 0.84
N GLU A 127 -8.58 10.78 2.13
CA GLU A 127 -9.75 10.70 3.03
C GLU A 127 -10.90 11.62 2.57
N ASN A 128 -10.57 12.75 1.93
CA ASN A 128 -11.55 13.71 1.41
C ASN A 128 -12.07 13.39 0.00
N GLY A 129 -11.76 12.21 -0.56
CA GLY A 129 -12.37 11.73 -1.80
C GLY A 129 -11.50 11.79 -3.05
N LEU A 130 -10.18 12.03 -2.94
CA LEU A 130 -9.29 12.12 -4.11
C LEU A 130 -9.35 10.88 -5.04
N VAL A 131 -9.58 9.69 -4.46
CA VAL A 131 -9.72 8.46 -5.23
C VAL A 131 -11.09 8.43 -5.91
N GLU A 132 -12.14 8.80 -5.21
CA GLU A 132 -13.52 8.81 -5.68
C GLU A 132 -13.74 9.81 -6.83
N GLU A 133 -12.98 10.91 -6.83
CA GLU A 133 -12.93 11.89 -7.92
C GLU A 133 -12.32 11.34 -9.22
N ALA A 134 -11.55 10.26 -9.16
CA ALA A 134 -10.93 9.65 -10.34
C ALA A 134 -11.97 8.89 -11.18
N ARG A 135 -12.64 9.60 -12.09
CA ARG A 135 -13.63 9.03 -13.03
C ARG A 135 -13.01 8.73 -14.38
N VAL A 136 -13.34 7.60 -14.97
CA VAL A 136 -12.92 7.21 -16.33
C VAL A 136 -13.52 8.13 -17.38
N ALA A 137 -14.73 8.64 -17.16
CA ALA A 137 -15.34 9.65 -18.03
C ALA A 137 -14.61 11.01 -17.98
N ASP A 138 -13.83 11.29 -16.92
CA ASP A 138 -12.99 12.48 -16.76
C ASP A 138 -11.51 12.09 -16.72
N GLU A 139 -10.94 11.90 -17.91
CA GLU A 139 -9.53 11.53 -18.07
C GLU A 139 -8.57 12.52 -17.38
N THR A 140 -8.97 13.80 -17.26
CA THR A 140 -8.13 14.83 -16.64
C THR A 140 -8.09 14.63 -15.13
N ALA A 141 -9.24 14.46 -14.48
CA ALA A 141 -9.34 14.14 -13.06
C ALA A 141 -8.63 12.82 -12.74
N LEU A 142 -8.89 11.77 -13.52
CA LEU A 142 -8.24 10.48 -13.36
C LEU A 142 -6.70 10.59 -13.43
N ARG A 143 -6.18 11.29 -14.45
CA ARG A 143 -4.72 11.50 -14.59
C ARG A 143 -4.17 12.33 -13.43
N ALA A 144 -4.91 13.34 -12.97
CA ALA A 144 -4.50 14.17 -11.84
C ALA A 144 -4.39 13.32 -10.55
N SER A 145 -5.42 12.55 -10.21
CA SER A 145 -5.40 11.67 -9.03
C SER A 145 -4.27 10.63 -9.14
N ALA A 146 -4.14 9.95 -10.28
CA ALA A 146 -3.06 8.98 -10.49
C ALA A 146 -1.66 9.60 -10.36
N THR A 147 -1.46 10.81 -10.91
CA THR A 147 -0.17 11.52 -10.82
C THR A 147 0.17 11.88 -9.38
N ARG A 148 -0.83 12.31 -8.59
CA ARG A 148 -0.64 12.63 -7.18
C ARG A 148 -0.29 11.39 -6.36
N LEU A 149 -1.05 10.31 -6.55
CA LEU A 149 -0.84 9.04 -5.84
C LEU A 149 0.46 8.32 -6.23
N ALA A 150 1.05 8.64 -7.39
CA ALA A 150 2.31 8.06 -7.83
C ALA A 150 3.48 8.30 -6.85
N VAL A 151 3.40 9.29 -5.96
CA VAL A 151 4.41 9.49 -4.90
C VAL A 151 4.56 8.27 -3.97
N PHE A 152 3.48 7.50 -3.79
CA PHE A 152 3.48 6.28 -2.97
C PHE A 152 3.96 5.07 -3.75
N THR A 153 3.55 4.93 -5.02
CA THR A 153 3.82 3.73 -5.82
C THR A 153 5.13 3.78 -6.61
N ALA A 154 5.69 4.98 -6.82
CA ALA A 154 6.92 5.20 -7.59
C ALA A 154 8.06 5.80 -6.74
N ASN A 155 7.97 5.67 -5.41
CA ASN A 155 9.03 6.15 -4.52
C ASN A 155 10.31 5.31 -4.71
N PRO A 156 11.48 5.92 -4.99
CA PRO A 156 12.71 5.17 -5.21
C PRO A 156 13.27 4.49 -3.94
N SER A 157 12.83 4.89 -2.75
CA SER A 157 13.34 4.39 -1.47
C SER A 157 12.52 3.24 -0.88
N ILE A 158 11.35 2.96 -1.45
CA ILE A 158 10.41 1.93 -0.99
C ILE A 158 9.99 1.10 -2.20
N SER A 159 10.25 -0.21 -2.18
CA SER A 159 9.74 -1.06 -3.26
C SER A 159 8.20 -1.08 -3.23
N PRO A 160 7.52 -1.29 -4.38
CA PRO A 160 6.05 -1.31 -4.44
C PRO A 160 5.37 -2.37 -3.57
N SER A 161 6.12 -3.29 -2.97
CA SER A 161 5.61 -4.45 -2.24
C SER A 161 6.60 -4.88 -1.15
N ILE A 162 6.12 -5.31 0.03
CA ILE A 162 7.01 -5.83 1.08
C ILE A 162 7.67 -7.14 0.65
N THR A 163 6.96 -7.98 -0.09
CA THR A 163 7.51 -9.22 -0.66
C THR A 163 8.72 -8.92 -1.54
N GLY A 164 8.64 -7.85 -2.34
CA GLY A 164 9.74 -7.36 -3.16
C GLY A 164 10.96 -6.94 -2.33
N ASP A 165 10.75 -6.14 -1.28
CA ASP A 165 11.83 -5.74 -0.37
C ASP A 165 12.51 -6.95 0.28
N LEU A 166 11.71 -7.91 0.77
CA LEU A 166 12.22 -9.11 1.43
C LEU A 166 12.99 -10.03 0.48
N ILE A 167 12.57 -10.15 -0.79
CA ILE A 167 13.29 -10.91 -1.82
C ILE A 167 14.61 -10.21 -2.16
N ILE A 168 14.60 -8.91 -2.37
CA ILE A 168 15.80 -8.11 -2.68
C ILE A 168 16.82 -8.22 -1.54
N ALA A 169 16.36 -8.20 -0.28
CA ALA A 169 17.18 -8.40 0.91
C ALA A 169 17.65 -9.85 1.12
N GLY A 170 17.21 -10.81 0.29
CA GLY A 170 17.54 -12.23 0.44
C GLY A 170 16.88 -12.91 1.64
N ARG A 171 15.87 -12.27 2.25
CA ARG A 171 15.12 -12.77 3.42
C ARG A 171 13.91 -13.59 3.04
N LEU A 172 13.36 -13.42 1.85
CA LEU A 172 12.25 -14.22 1.35
C LEU A 172 12.66 -14.94 0.07
N ARG A 173 12.28 -16.21 -0.04
CA ARG A 173 12.53 -16.98 -1.26
C ARG A 173 11.55 -16.55 -2.37
N PRO A 174 11.98 -16.53 -3.65
CA PRO A 174 11.11 -16.12 -4.75
C PRO A 174 9.86 -17.00 -4.96
N ASP A 175 9.93 -18.29 -4.62
CA ASP A 175 8.79 -19.22 -4.71
C ASP A 175 7.68 -18.84 -3.72
N ILE A 176 8.06 -18.47 -2.49
CA ILE A 176 7.13 -17.95 -1.48
C ILE A 176 6.49 -16.67 -1.98
N GLY A 177 7.29 -15.72 -2.48
CA GLY A 177 6.74 -14.48 -3.04
C GLY A 177 5.78 -14.70 -4.22
N ALA A 178 6.04 -15.70 -5.06
CA ALA A 178 5.14 -16.04 -6.17
C ALA A 178 3.78 -16.58 -5.68
N VAL A 179 3.75 -17.37 -4.60
CA VAL A 179 2.50 -17.84 -3.97
C VAL A 179 1.74 -16.65 -3.35
N THR A 180 2.42 -15.75 -2.63
CA THR A 180 1.80 -14.52 -2.10
C THR A 180 1.13 -13.70 -3.21
N GLN A 181 1.79 -13.56 -4.37
CA GLN A 181 1.23 -12.86 -5.52
C GLN A 181 0.04 -13.58 -6.16
N ASN A 182 -0.05 -14.91 -6.05
CA ASN A 182 -1.24 -15.66 -6.49
C ASN A 182 -2.45 -15.37 -5.59
N ILE A 183 -2.24 -15.31 -4.27
CA ILE A 183 -3.27 -14.98 -3.30
C ILE A 183 -3.80 -13.55 -3.55
N LEU A 184 -2.90 -12.58 -3.72
CA LEU A 184 -3.27 -11.21 -4.08
C LEU A 184 -4.04 -11.12 -5.39
N ARG A 185 -3.66 -11.90 -6.41
CA ARG A 185 -4.36 -11.92 -7.69
C ARG A 185 -5.77 -12.45 -7.56
N ALA A 186 -5.99 -13.49 -6.74
CA ALA A 186 -7.33 -14.00 -6.46
C ALA A 186 -8.20 -12.91 -5.80
N HIS A 187 -7.67 -12.21 -4.81
CA HIS A 187 -8.37 -11.09 -4.18
C HIS A 187 -8.70 -9.95 -5.16
N GLN A 188 -7.74 -9.56 -6.01
CA GLN A 188 -7.97 -8.54 -7.03
C GLN A 188 -9.04 -8.96 -8.04
N GLN A 189 -9.10 -10.25 -8.39
CA GLN A 189 -10.15 -10.80 -9.26
C GLN A 189 -11.52 -10.65 -8.60
N ASP A 190 -11.66 -11.05 -7.33
CA ASP A 190 -12.93 -10.91 -6.59
C ASP A 190 -13.37 -9.44 -6.52
N LEU A 191 -12.46 -8.51 -6.19
CA LEU A 191 -12.75 -7.08 -6.16
C LEU A 191 -13.16 -6.54 -7.53
N THR A 192 -12.57 -7.05 -8.61
CA THR A 192 -12.90 -6.61 -9.97
C THR A 192 -14.27 -7.12 -10.39
N GLU A 193 -14.55 -8.40 -10.15
CA GLU A 193 -15.84 -9.02 -10.48
C GLU A 193 -16.97 -8.31 -9.75
N ASP A 194 -16.80 -8.10 -8.45
CA ASP A 194 -17.77 -7.43 -7.59
C ASP A 194 -18.03 -5.98 -8.05
N ALA A 195 -16.97 -5.22 -8.37
CA ALA A 195 -17.10 -3.84 -8.86
C ALA A 195 -17.85 -3.77 -10.19
N MET A 196 -17.54 -4.70 -11.11
CA MET A 196 -18.14 -4.76 -12.43
C MET A 196 -19.62 -5.18 -12.40
N THR A 197 -20.05 -5.82 -11.31
CA THR A 197 -21.46 -6.18 -11.08
C THR A 197 -22.23 -5.16 -10.24
N THR A 198 -21.54 -4.23 -9.58
CA THR A 198 -22.18 -3.21 -8.73
C THR A 198 -22.91 -2.19 -9.61
N PRO A 199 -24.17 -1.83 -9.31
CA PRO A 199 -24.91 -0.80 -10.06
C PRO A 199 -24.21 0.56 -10.04
N THR A 200 -24.54 1.41 -11.01
CA THR A 200 -24.13 2.82 -10.99
C THR A 200 -24.63 3.48 -9.70
N THR A 201 -23.74 4.15 -8.99
CA THR A 201 -24.05 4.85 -7.73
C THR A 201 -24.81 6.16 -7.98
N ALA A 202 -25.39 6.73 -6.93
CA ALA A 202 -26.21 7.94 -7.00
C ALA A 202 -25.46 9.18 -7.52
N ASP A 203 -24.15 9.24 -7.29
CA ASP A 203 -23.24 10.29 -7.78
C ASP A 203 -22.75 10.04 -9.22
N GLY A 204 -23.20 8.96 -9.86
CA GLY A 204 -22.89 8.63 -11.25
C GLY A 204 -21.66 7.74 -11.47
N ALA A 205 -21.06 7.15 -10.42
CA ALA A 205 -19.96 6.21 -10.58
C ALA A 205 -20.39 4.97 -11.36
N THR A 206 -19.78 4.75 -12.53
CA THR A 206 -19.99 3.53 -13.30
C THR A 206 -19.27 2.33 -12.65
N PRO A 207 -19.63 1.08 -13.00
CA PRO A 207 -18.90 -0.11 -12.53
C PRO A 207 -17.39 -0.03 -12.83
N LEU A 208 -17.02 0.59 -13.96
CA LEU A 208 -15.63 0.78 -14.35
C LEU A 208 -14.91 1.80 -13.45
N ASP A 209 -15.60 2.87 -13.03
CA ASP A 209 -15.06 3.83 -12.06
C ASP A 209 -14.83 3.13 -10.71
N GLN A 210 -15.79 2.35 -10.26
CA GLN A 210 -15.69 1.60 -9.00
C GLN A 210 -14.54 0.58 -9.03
N MET A 211 -14.35 -0.11 -10.15
CA MET A 211 -13.18 -0.99 -10.35
C MET A 211 -11.87 -0.20 -10.25
N MET A 212 -11.80 0.98 -10.89
CA MET A 212 -10.62 1.85 -10.82
C MET A 212 -10.34 2.34 -9.40
N HIS A 213 -11.38 2.76 -8.66
CA HIS A 213 -11.27 3.18 -7.27
C HIS A 213 -10.69 2.08 -6.39
N ARG A 214 -11.14 0.83 -6.56
CA ARG A 214 -10.59 -0.32 -5.84
C ARG A 214 -9.13 -0.58 -6.16
N VAL A 215 -8.74 -0.48 -7.44
CA VAL A 215 -7.33 -0.64 -7.85
C VAL A 215 -6.45 0.46 -7.25
N LEU A 216 -6.91 1.71 -7.29
CA LEU A 216 -6.19 2.84 -6.70
C LEU A 216 -6.05 2.69 -5.18
N ARG A 217 -7.15 2.41 -4.46
CA ARG A 217 -7.12 2.16 -3.00
C ARG A 217 -6.20 0.99 -2.65
N MET A 218 -6.28 -0.12 -3.38
CA MET A 218 -5.39 -1.26 -3.16
C MET A 218 -3.91 -0.86 -3.28
N SER A 219 -3.56 -0.01 -4.26
CA SER A 219 -2.19 0.46 -4.47
C SER A 219 -1.65 1.38 -3.36
N ILE A 220 -2.52 2.01 -2.57
CA ILE A 220 -2.15 2.91 -1.48
C ILE A 220 -2.52 2.38 -0.08
N SER A 221 -3.14 1.20 -0.01
CA SER A 221 -3.69 0.61 1.22
C SER A 221 -2.71 0.55 2.39
N GLU A 222 -1.43 0.26 2.11
CA GLU A 222 -0.38 0.27 3.13
C GLU A 222 -0.14 1.66 3.73
N PHE A 223 -0.13 2.70 2.89
CA PHE A 223 0.08 4.07 3.33
C PHE A 223 -1.13 4.57 4.11
N GLU A 224 -2.36 4.26 3.68
CA GLU A 224 -3.58 4.56 4.44
C GLU A 224 -3.58 3.85 5.81
N TYR A 225 -3.14 2.59 5.85
CA TYR A 225 -3.03 1.84 7.09
C TYR A 225 -2.06 2.51 8.07
N TYR A 226 -0.83 2.78 7.66
CA TYR A 226 0.15 3.44 8.53
C TYR A 226 -0.23 4.89 8.83
N PHE A 227 -0.95 5.58 7.95
CA PHE A 227 -1.49 6.91 8.22
C PHE A 227 -2.49 6.89 9.39
N ARG A 228 -3.47 5.99 9.36
CA ARG A 228 -4.45 5.86 10.45
C ARG A 228 -3.77 5.54 11.78
N ARG A 229 -2.79 4.63 11.78
CA ARG A 229 -2.02 4.29 12.99
C ARG A 229 -1.17 5.45 13.47
N LEU A 230 -0.46 6.13 12.57
CA LEU A 230 0.38 7.27 12.93
C LEU A 230 -0.44 8.46 13.45
N MET A 231 -1.67 8.66 12.96
CA MET A 231 -2.60 9.63 13.54
C MET A 231 -2.95 9.29 14.99
N LEU A 232 -3.23 8.02 15.29
CA LEU A 232 -3.50 7.57 16.66
C LEU A 232 -2.27 7.69 17.55
N ASP A 233 -1.09 7.30 17.09
CA ASP A 233 0.16 7.46 17.85
C ASP A 233 0.45 8.95 18.11
N THR A 234 0.17 9.82 17.13
CA THR A 234 0.27 11.27 17.33
C THR A 234 -0.71 11.76 18.39
N ALA A 235 -1.91 11.16 18.44
CA ALA A 235 -2.89 11.46 19.47
C ALA A 235 -2.41 11.02 20.86
N ASP A 236 -1.81 9.83 20.96
CA ASP A 236 -1.24 9.27 22.20
C ASP A 236 -0.12 10.15 22.77
N TYR A 237 0.72 10.70 21.89
CA TYR A 237 1.84 11.56 22.28
C TYR A 237 1.53 13.06 22.20
N PHE A 238 0.28 13.46 21.92
CA PHE A 238 -0.04 14.84 21.56
C PHE A 238 0.36 15.85 22.65
N ASP A 239 0.07 15.53 23.92
CA ASP A 239 0.41 16.39 25.07
C ASP A 239 1.91 16.67 25.19
N ALA A 240 2.75 15.72 24.76
CA ALA A 240 4.21 15.84 24.84
C ALA A 240 4.82 16.51 23.59
N ILE A 241 4.19 16.37 22.42
CA ILE A 241 4.66 16.98 21.18
C ILE A 241 4.15 18.42 21.00
N GLN A 242 2.93 18.75 21.45
CA GLN A 242 2.30 20.05 21.23
C GLN A 242 3.21 21.24 21.63
N PRO A 243 3.92 21.22 22.78
CA PRO A 243 4.80 22.33 23.16
C PRO A 243 5.99 22.54 22.19
N GLN A 244 6.39 21.49 21.47
CA GLN A 244 7.52 21.51 20.53
C GLN A 244 7.12 22.05 19.15
N LEU A 245 5.82 22.08 18.84
CA LEU A 245 5.30 22.57 17.55
C LEU A 245 5.42 24.09 17.38
N GLY A 246 5.64 24.84 18.46
CA GLY A 246 5.83 26.29 18.37
C GLY A 246 4.62 27.05 17.80
N LEU A 247 3.41 26.58 18.10
CA LEU A 247 2.17 27.15 17.57
C LEU A 247 2.03 28.65 17.89
N ASP A 248 1.58 29.44 16.91
CA ASP A 248 1.21 30.83 17.14
C ASP A 248 -0.01 30.94 18.06
N SER A 249 -0.25 32.14 18.59
CA SER A 249 -1.31 32.37 19.58
C SER A 249 -2.72 32.02 19.07
N ASP A 250 -3.01 32.24 17.79
CA ASP A 250 -4.35 32.02 17.23
C ASP A 250 -4.59 30.53 17.01
N THR A 251 -3.58 29.82 16.49
CA THR A 251 -3.62 28.37 16.30
C THR A 251 -3.66 27.64 17.65
N ALA A 252 -2.81 28.06 18.60
CA ALA A 252 -2.80 27.49 19.96
C ALA A 252 -4.14 27.64 20.67
N ALA A 253 -4.84 28.77 20.51
CA ALA A 253 -6.16 29.00 21.11
C ALA A 253 -7.24 28.04 20.56
N LYS A 254 -7.13 27.62 19.29
CA LYS A 254 -8.04 26.63 18.67
C LYS A 254 -7.70 25.21 19.07
N VAL A 255 -6.41 24.88 19.12
CA VAL A 255 -5.91 23.53 19.40
C VAL A 255 -6.04 23.17 20.89
N ALA A 256 -5.78 24.10 21.80
CA ALA A 256 -5.77 23.83 23.25
C ALA A 256 -7.03 23.15 23.80
N PRO A 257 -8.28 23.58 23.48
CA PRO A 257 -9.48 22.89 23.97
C PRO A 257 -9.63 21.47 23.40
N LEU A 258 -9.20 21.24 22.16
CA LEU A 258 -9.24 19.92 21.52
C LEU A 258 -8.20 18.98 22.12
N ALA A 259 -6.97 19.48 22.34
CA ALA A 259 -5.89 18.75 23.01
C ALA A 259 -6.31 18.34 24.43
N ALA A 260 -6.93 19.25 25.19
CA ALA A 260 -7.44 18.94 26.53
C ALA A 260 -8.55 17.88 26.51
N ARG A 261 -9.43 17.88 25.49
CA ARG A 261 -10.41 16.80 25.30
C ARG A 261 -9.72 15.48 24.96
N LEU A 262 -8.78 15.51 24.03
CA LEU A 262 -8.05 14.33 23.57
C LEU A 262 -7.30 13.63 24.70
N GLY A 263 -6.61 14.37 25.57
CA GLY A 263 -5.90 13.80 26.72
C GLY A 263 -6.80 13.14 27.78
N ASN A 264 -8.10 13.44 27.76
CA ASN A 264 -9.09 12.83 28.66
C ASN A 264 -9.96 11.75 27.99
N GLU A 265 -9.85 11.57 26.68
CA GLU A 265 -10.68 10.64 25.91
C GLU A 265 -10.06 9.25 25.88
N SER A 266 -10.85 8.22 26.19
CA SER A 266 -10.45 6.82 26.17
C SER A 266 -10.99 6.06 24.95
N ASP A 267 -12.07 6.54 24.34
CA ASP A 267 -12.64 5.93 23.15
C ASP A 267 -11.77 6.19 21.92
N ILE A 268 -11.41 5.12 21.20
CA ILE A 268 -10.44 5.19 20.10
C ILE A 268 -11.00 5.96 18.89
N ASP A 269 -12.30 5.85 18.63
CA ASP A 269 -12.95 6.50 17.51
C ASP A 269 -13.06 8.01 17.76
N GLU A 270 -13.44 8.40 18.98
CA GLU A 270 -13.44 9.81 19.39
C GLU A 270 -12.05 10.42 19.40
N ARG A 271 -11.02 9.68 19.85
CA ARG A 271 -9.61 10.11 19.74
C ARG A 271 -9.22 10.34 18.28
N ALA A 272 -9.60 9.43 17.38
CA ALA A 272 -9.33 9.53 15.96
C ALA A 272 -10.01 10.74 15.30
N ILE A 273 -11.21 11.11 15.76
CA ILE A 273 -11.91 12.33 15.32
C ILE A 273 -11.20 13.57 15.84
N LEU A 274 -10.88 13.61 17.13
CA LEU A 274 -10.24 14.76 17.79
C LEU A 274 -8.89 15.10 17.18
N ILE A 275 -8.04 14.11 16.91
CA ILE A 275 -6.73 14.36 16.31
C ILE A 275 -6.85 14.89 14.87
N ARG A 276 -7.87 14.47 14.10
CA ARG A 276 -8.17 15.04 12.78
C ARG A 276 -8.64 16.49 12.89
N GLU A 277 -9.49 16.80 13.86
CA GLU A 277 -9.95 18.17 14.11
C GLU A 277 -8.78 19.08 14.48
N ILE A 278 -7.88 18.63 15.35
CA ILE A 278 -6.63 19.33 15.66
C ILE A 278 -5.81 19.59 14.39
N PHE A 279 -5.58 18.56 13.57
CA PHE A 279 -4.79 18.68 12.35
C PHE A 279 -5.41 19.65 11.34
N SER A 280 -6.74 19.78 11.30
CA SER A 280 -7.43 20.75 10.44
C SER A 280 -7.05 22.21 10.74
N HIS A 281 -6.58 22.50 11.95
CA HIS A 281 -6.12 23.83 12.37
C HIS A 281 -4.62 24.06 12.15
N LEU A 282 -3.85 23.01 11.90
CA LEU A 282 -2.41 23.08 11.66
C LEU A 282 -2.13 23.29 10.17
N ASP A 283 -1.06 24.01 9.84
CA ASP A 283 -0.52 24.01 8.48
C ASP A 283 0.21 22.69 8.16
N THR A 284 0.50 22.47 6.88
CA THR A 284 1.18 21.29 6.36
C THR A 284 2.49 20.95 7.08
N ASP A 285 3.35 21.93 7.32
CA ASP A 285 4.68 21.68 7.89
C ASP A 285 4.57 21.34 9.37
N THR A 286 3.64 21.98 10.08
CA THR A 286 3.32 21.66 11.47
C THR A 286 2.71 20.26 11.61
N ARG A 287 1.84 19.83 10.69
CA ARG A 287 1.29 18.46 10.65
C ARG A 287 2.38 17.41 10.44
N ARG A 288 3.29 17.66 9.49
CA ARG A 288 4.45 16.79 9.21
C ARG A 288 5.32 16.66 10.45
N GLU A 289 5.62 17.77 11.12
CA GLU A 289 6.46 17.78 12.30
C GLU A 289 5.82 17.05 13.47
N ALA A 290 4.51 17.23 13.70
CA ALA A 290 3.77 16.48 14.72
C ALA A 290 3.90 14.96 14.52
N MET A 291 3.73 14.47 13.28
CA MET A 291 3.89 13.06 12.96
C MET A 291 5.34 12.57 13.16
N ARG A 292 6.33 13.36 12.78
CA ARG A 292 7.75 13.00 12.97
C ARG A 292 8.13 12.94 14.46
N LEU A 293 7.65 13.89 15.25
CA LEU A 293 7.83 13.88 16.69
C LEU A 293 7.16 12.65 17.32
N ALA A 294 5.93 12.31 16.91
CA ALA A 294 5.25 11.12 17.37
C ALA A 294 6.03 9.82 17.08
N ILE A 295 6.60 9.68 15.87
CA ILE A 295 7.51 8.57 15.54
C ILE A 295 8.72 8.55 16.49
N GLY A 296 9.31 9.71 16.77
CA GLY A 296 10.47 9.85 17.66
C GLY A 296 10.18 9.58 19.14
N MET A 297 8.92 9.61 19.57
CA MET A 297 8.51 9.28 20.94
C MET A 297 8.42 7.77 21.19
N ARG A 298 8.36 6.96 20.13
CA ARG A 298 8.29 5.50 20.27
C ARG A 298 9.61 4.94 20.81
N PRO A 299 9.56 3.84 21.59
CA PRO A 299 10.78 3.15 21.98
C PRO A 299 11.54 2.67 20.75
N GLU A 300 12.86 2.80 20.77
CA GLU A 300 13.71 2.22 19.73
C GLU A 300 13.63 0.69 19.82
N ILE A 301 13.34 0.07 18.68
CA ILE A 301 13.22 -1.39 18.57
C ILE A 301 14.44 -1.90 17.81
N ASP A 302 15.16 -2.87 18.37
CA ASP A 302 16.14 -3.64 17.63
C ASP A 302 15.40 -4.58 16.65
N PRO A 303 15.54 -4.39 15.33
CA PRO A 303 14.83 -5.22 14.35
C PRO A 303 15.21 -6.70 14.44
N THR A 304 16.37 -7.02 15.03
CA THR A 304 16.84 -8.40 15.20
C THR A 304 16.21 -9.10 16.41
N ASP A 305 15.61 -8.35 17.33
CA ASP A 305 14.94 -8.85 18.53
C ASP A 305 13.41 -8.96 18.37
N LEU A 306 12.88 -8.74 17.16
CA LEU A 306 11.43 -8.84 16.88
C LEU A 306 10.91 -10.27 17.00
N MET A 307 11.75 -11.27 16.71
CA MET A 307 11.43 -12.68 16.94
C MET A 307 12.64 -13.39 17.53
N ASP A 308 12.41 -14.18 18.57
CA ASP A 308 13.49 -14.98 19.15
C ASP A 308 14.01 -16.03 18.16
N PRO A 309 15.34 -16.25 18.07
CA PRO A 309 15.90 -17.23 17.16
C PRO A 309 15.49 -18.65 17.56
N ILE A 310 15.19 -19.48 16.57
CA ILE A 310 14.88 -20.90 16.79
C ILE A 310 16.15 -21.60 17.29
N PRO A 311 16.15 -22.20 18.50
CA PRO A 311 17.30 -22.91 19.04
C PRO A 311 17.74 -24.07 18.13
N ALA A 312 19.05 -24.31 18.06
CA ALA A 312 19.59 -25.42 17.27
C ALA A 312 19.04 -26.77 17.77
N GLY A 313 18.40 -27.52 16.87
CA GLY A 313 17.79 -28.81 17.17
C GLY A 313 16.35 -28.77 17.67
N ALA A 314 15.77 -27.57 17.88
CA ALA A 314 14.34 -27.43 18.12
C ALA A 314 13.53 -27.75 16.86
N THR A 315 12.35 -28.34 17.05
CA THR A 315 11.43 -28.63 15.94
C THR A 315 10.30 -27.60 15.96
N PRO A 316 10.19 -26.73 14.95
CA PRO A 316 9.08 -25.79 14.85
C PRO A 316 7.75 -26.51 14.67
N VAL A 317 6.73 -26.07 15.40
CA VAL A 317 5.36 -26.53 15.14
C VAL A 317 4.88 -26.01 13.80
N SER A 318 3.97 -26.75 13.17
CA SER A 318 3.24 -26.22 12.02
C SER A 318 2.34 -25.08 12.48
N LEU A 319 2.40 -23.94 11.79
CA LEU A 319 1.54 -22.79 12.07
C LEU A 319 0.27 -22.88 11.21
N ASP A 320 -0.89 -22.72 11.84
CA ASP A 320 -2.14 -22.49 11.11
C ASP A 320 -2.23 -21.04 10.60
N ASP A 321 -3.28 -20.74 9.83
CA ASP A 321 -3.49 -19.45 9.18
C ASP A 321 -3.71 -18.33 10.20
N GLU A 322 -4.46 -18.61 11.26
CA GLU A 322 -4.76 -17.66 12.35
C GLU A 322 -3.49 -17.29 13.11
N THR A 323 -2.68 -18.29 13.50
CA THR A 323 -1.39 -18.04 14.16
C THR A 323 -0.45 -17.25 13.25
N ARG A 324 -0.34 -17.59 11.96
CA ARG A 324 0.51 -16.82 11.02
C ARG A 324 0.06 -15.38 10.89
N ARG A 325 -1.26 -15.14 10.84
CA ARG A 325 -1.85 -13.80 10.82
C ARG A 325 -1.46 -13.02 12.07
N ASP A 326 -1.66 -13.59 13.26
CA ASP A 326 -1.34 -12.94 14.52
C ASP A 326 0.14 -12.56 14.62
N LEU A 327 1.05 -13.47 14.22
CA LEU A 327 2.49 -13.20 14.23
C LEU A 327 2.85 -12.07 13.26
N ILE A 328 2.33 -12.09 12.03
CA ILE A 328 2.56 -11.02 11.05
C ILE A 328 2.00 -9.70 11.55
N PHE A 329 0.83 -9.72 12.19
CA PHE A 329 0.20 -8.50 12.68
C PHE A 329 1.05 -7.90 13.80
N GLN A 330 1.49 -8.70 14.78
CA GLN A 330 2.45 -8.26 15.79
C GLN A 330 3.70 -7.62 15.18
N LEU A 331 4.28 -8.24 14.14
CA LEU A 331 5.46 -7.70 13.45
C LEU A 331 5.21 -6.34 12.77
N ILE A 332 4.03 -6.16 12.16
CA ILE A 332 3.61 -4.88 11.56
C ILE A 332 3.49 -3.79 12.62
N GLU A 333 3.02 -4.14 13.83
CA GLU A 333 2.91 -3.19 14.95
C GLU A 333 4.24 -2.95 15.67
N GLY A 334 5.32 -3.62 15.26
CA GLY A 334 6.61 -3.59 15.95
C GLY A 334 6.63 -4.36 17.27
N GLY A 335 5.66 -5.24 17.49
CA GLY A 335 5.62 -6.14 18.64
C GLY A 335 6.72 -7.20 18.55
N ARG A 336 7.31 -7.53 19.70
CA ARG A 336 8.19 -8.70 19.84
C ARG A 336 7.35 -9.96 19.98
N VAL A 337 7.73 -10.99 19.24
CA VAL A 337 7.12 -12.31 19.25
C VAL A 337 8.06 -13.30 19.95
N ASP A 338 7.57 -13.93 21.01
CA ASP A 338 8.24 -15.05 21.67
C ASP A 338 8.05 -16.32 20.83
N THR A 339 9.14 -16.84 20.25
CA THR A 339 9.06 -18.04 19.41
C THR A 339 9.02 -19.34 20.21
N SER A 340 9.30 -19.31 21.52
CA SER A 340 9.35 -20.52 22.35
C SER A 340 8.00 -21.21 22.49
N ALA A 341 6.90 -20.47 22.33
CA ALA A 341 5.54 -21.02 22.31
C ALA A 341 5.26 -21.91 21.07
N PHE A 342 6.13 -21.87 20.06
CA PHE A 342 5.95 -22.55 18.77
C PHE A 342 7.03 -23.61 18.50
N LEU A 343 7.65 -24.13 19.56
CA LEU A 343 8.70 -25.14 19.49
C LEU A 343 8.32 -26.38 20.31
N GLU A 344 8.66 -27.56 19.80
CA GLU A 344 8.58 -28.84 20.53
C GLU A 344 9.89 -29.22 21.23
#